data_AF-A0A6N0DTL9-F1
#
_entry.id   AF-A0A6N0DTL9-F1
#
_cell.length_a   1.000
_cell.length_b   1.000
_cell.length_c   1.000
_cell.angle_alpha   90.00
_cell.angle_beta   90.00
_cell.angle_gamma   90.00
#
_symmetry.space_group_name_H-M   'P 1'
#
loop_
_entity.id
_entity.type
_entity.pdbx_description
1 polymer ?
#
loop_
_entity_poly.entity_id
_entity_poly.type
_entity_poly.pdbx_seq_one_letter_code
_entity_poly.pdbx_strand_id
1 'polypeptide(L)'
;MSEETEELFAAVGRAISEWAFVESALARLFSLSVHSSHPSAAEAAFYSATSFRTKLELLTSALAISSPNSTHCWKALCRKLTKRSKKRNHLAHFHFLIRSDDKGCSVRLAPPMGNPSNEIEIFDDNHCYSVEDIETARSEFVRAKNEVDEFRQSLGNSKQ
;
A
#
# COMPACT_ATOMS: atom_id res chain seq x y z
N MET A 1 9.89 -22.39 15.69
CA MET A 1 9.91 -21.58 14.45
C MET A 1 11.37 -21.33 14.13
N SER A 2 11.80 -21.32 12.86
CA SER A 2 13.19 -20.92 12.55
C SER A 2 13.35 -19.41 12.72
N GLU A 3 14.55 -18.94 13.05
CA GLU A 3 14.88 -17.51 13.13
C GLU A 3 14.51 -16.76 11.84
N GLU A 4 14.80 -17.37 10.68
CA GLU A 4 14.42 -16.86 9.36
C GLU A 4 12.90 -16.66 9.19
N THR A 5 12.09 -17.57 9.75
CA THR A 5 10.63 -17.44 9.71
C THR A 5 10.17 -16.21 10.50
N GLU A 6 10.72 -16.02 11.70
CA GLU A 6 10.40 -14.90 12.58
C GLU A 6 10.81 -13.56 11.95
N GLU A 7 11.99 -13.52 11.33
CA GLU A 7 12.47 -12.34 10.59
C GLU A 7 11.54 -11.98 9.42
N LEU A 8 11.12 -12.98 8.64
CA LEU A 8 10.21 -12.77 7.52
C LEU A 8 8.84 -12.25 7.99
N PHE A 9 8.25 -12.85 9.04
CA PHE A 9 7.00 -12.35 9.63
C PHE A 9 7.13 -10.90 10.12
N ALA A 10 8.24 -10.59 10.78
CA ALA A 10 8.50 -9.25 11.28
C ALA A 10 8.64 -8.25 10.12
N ALA A 11 9.33 -8.61 9.04
CA ALA A 11 9.46 -7.78 7.84
C ALA A 11 8.10 -7.49 7.20
N VAL A 12 7.24 -8.51 7.05
CA VAL A 12 5.86 -8.33 6.53
C VAL A 12 5.05 -7.40 7.43
N GLY A 13 5.08 -7.63 8.74
CA GLY A 13 4.36 -6.80 9.72
C GLY A 13 4.78 -5.32 9.65
N ARG A 14 6.09 -5.05 9.55
CA ARG A 14 6.61 -3.70 9.34
C ARG A 14 6.13 -3.10 8.03
N ALA A 15 6.23 -3.81 6.91
CA ALA A 15 5.78 -3.33 5.60
C ALA A 15 4.28 -3.01 5.60
N ILE A 16 3.43 -3.89 6.14
CA ILE A 16 1.98 -3.65 6.21
C ILE A 16 1.66 -2.45 7.12
N SER A 17 2.40 -2.28 8.21
CA SER A 17 2.25 -1.11 9.09
C SER A 17 2.58 0.20 8.37
N GLU A 18 3.64 0.23 7.55
CA GLU A 18 3.97 1.40 6.72
C GLU A 18 2.89 1.71 5.69
N TRP A 19 2.26 0.69 5.11
CA TRP A 19 1.11 0.90 4.23
C TRP A 19 -0.09 1.53 4.95
N ALA A 20 -0.34 1.16 6.20
CA ALA A 20 -1.40 1.78 7.00
C ALA A 20 -1.18 3.29 7.18
N PHE A 21 0.08 3.74 7.29
CA PHE A 21 0.40 5.17 7.29
C PHE A 21 0.11 5.86 5.95
N VAL A 22 0.30 5.18 4.82
CA VAL A 22 -0.13 5.67 3.50
C VAL A 22 -1.64 5.91 3.49
N GLU A 23 -2.44 4.94 3.96
CA GLU A 23 -3.90 5.07 4.01
C GLU A 23 -4.35 6.18 4.97
N SER A 24 -3.69 6.33 6.12
CA SER A 24 -3.94 7.42 7.06
C SER A 24 -3.63 8.80 6.44
N ALA A 25 -2.54 8.92 5.67
CA ALA A 25 -2.21 10.17 4.98
C ALA A 25 -3.27 10.52 3.92
N LEU A 26 -3.78 9.51 3.19
CA LEU A 26 -4.86 9.68 2.22
C LEU A 26 -6.19 10.06 2.89
N ALA A 27 -6.52 9.46 4.04
CA ALA A 27 -7.73 9.80 4.81
C ALA A 27 -7.71 11.27 5.26
N ARG A 28 -6.56 11.74 5.76
CA ARG A 28 -6.36 13.15 6.13
C ARG A 28 -6.46 14.10 4.93
N LEU A 29 -5.90 13.71 3.79
CA LEU A 29 -6.03 14.46 2.54
C LEU A 29 -7.49 14.52 2.06
N PHE A 30 -8.24 13.43 2.20
CA PHE A 30 -9.68 13.40 1.91
C PHE A 30 -10.45 14.35 2.82
N SER A 31 -10.24 14.28 4.13
CA SER A 31 -10.87 15.18 5.10
C SER A 31 -10.62 16.66 4.77
N LEU A 32 -9.39 17.00 4.34
CA LEU A 32 -9.04 18.36 3.89
C LEU A 32 -9.79 18.75 2.60
N SER A 33 -9.93 17.82 1.66
CA SER A 33 -10.52 18.06 0.34
C SER A 33 -12.03 18.24 0.36
N VAL A 34 -12.72 17.69 1.36
CA VAL A 34 -14.17 17.84 1.53
C VAL A 34 -14.55 18.99 2.46
N HIS A 35 -13.57 19.75 2.98
CA HIS A 35 -13.76 20.84 3.94
C HIS A 35 -14.67 20.47 5.13
N SER A 36 -14.55 19.23 5.62
CA SER A 36 -15.43 18.73 6.69
C SER A 36 -15.23 19.52 7.99
N SER A 37 -16.32 19.96 8.60
CA SER A 37 -16.33 20.49 9.97
C SER A 37 -16.02 19.42 11.02
N HIS A 38 -16.14 18.13 10.64
CA HIS A 38 -15.89 16.97 11.49
C HIS A 38 -14.89 16.03 10.80
N PRO A 39 -13.57 16.24 10.98
CA PRO A 39 -12.55 15.43 10.31
C PRO A 39 -12.71 13.93 10.51
N SER A 40 -13.05 13.50 11.73
CA SER A 40 -13.26 12.08 12.05
C SER A 40 -14.41 11.44 11.26
N ALA A 41 -15.47 12.19 10.93
CA ALA A 41 -16.57 11.69 10.11
C ALA A 41 -16.15 11.51 8.65
N ALA A 42 -15.32 12.42 8.13
CA ALA A 42 -14.77 12.31 6.79
C ALA A 42 -13.77 11.13 6.68
N GLU A 43 -12.92 10.94 7.70
CA GLU A 43 -12.03 9.78 7.77
C GLU A 43 -12.81 8.46 7.87
N ALA A 44 -13.88 8.40 8.67
CA ALA A 44 -14.74 7.22 8.74
C ALA A 44 -15.39 6.89 7.38
N ALA A 45 -15.87 7.91 6.64
CA ALA A 45 -16.40 7.75 5.30
C ALA A 45 -15.32 7.31 4.28
N PHE A 46 -14.07 7.75 4.46
CA PHE A 46 -12.96 7.27 3.65
C PHE A 46 -12.66 5.79 3.92
N TYR A 47 -12.65 5.38 5.19
CA TYR A 47 -12.39 3.99 5.57
C TYR A 47 -13.56 3.04 5.30
N SER A 48 -14.79 3.54 5.10
CA SER A 48 -15.91 2.69 4.68
C SER A 48 -15.77 2.18 3.24
N ALA A 49 -14.93 2.82 2.41
CA ALA A 49 -14.54 2.28 1.11
C ALA A 49 -13.55 1.12 1.30
N THR A 50 -13.97 -0.11 0.96
CA THR A 50 -13.19 -1.32 1.23
C THR A 50 -11.98 -1.47 0.30
N SER A 51 -12.13 -1.11 -0.97
CA SER A 51 -11.04 -1.23 -1.95
C SER A 51 -10.19 0.03 -2.00
N PHE A 52 -8.86 -0.14 -2.13
CA PHE A 52 -7.94 0.99 -2.28
C PHE A 52 -8.24 1.83 -3.53
N ARG A 53 -8.71 1.18 -4.60
CA ARG A 53 -9.14 1.88 -5.82
C ARG A 53 -10.32 2.82 -5.54
N THR A 54 -11.34 2.33 -4.84
CA THR A 54 -12.51 3.13 -4.48
C THR A 54 -12.11 4.33 -3.60
N LYS A 55 -11.19 4.14 -2.66
CA LYS A 55 -10.62 5.24 -1.86
C LYS A 55 -9.97 6.32 -2.72
N LEU A 56 -9.17 5.93 -3.72
CA LEU A 56 -8.56 6.89 -4.65
C LEU A 56 -9.58 7.59 -5.55
N GLU A 57 -10.63 6.89 -5.98
CA GLU A 57 -11.72 7.48 -6.79
C GLU A 57 -12.51 8.52 -5.97
N LEU A 58 -12.85 8.21 -4.71
CA LEU A 58 -13.48 9.16 -3.78
C LEU A 58 -12.65 10.43 -3.61
N LEU A 59 -11.36 10.27 -3.34
CA LEU A 59 -10.45 11.40 -3.16
C LEU A 59 -10.25 12.19 -4.46
N THR A 60 -10.21 11.53 -5.61
CA THR A 60 -10.13 12.18 -6.93
C THR A 60 -11.34 13.09 -7.17
N SER A 61 -12.55 12.61 -6.85
CA SER A 61 -13.78 13.40 -6.97
C SER A 61 -13.78 14.60 -6.02
N ALA A 62 -13.36 14.41 -4.76
CA ALA A 62 -13.25 15.50 -3.79
C ALA A 62 -12.25 16.58 -4.22
N LEU A 63 -11.08 16.18 -4.75
CA LEU A 63 -10.06 17.10 -5.25
C LEU A 63 -10.48 17.82 -6.54
N ALA A 64 -11.26 17.18 -7.41
CA ALA A 64 -11.78 17.82 -8.61
C ALA A 64 -12.69 19.02 -8.28
N ILE A 65 -13.40 18.97 -7.15
CA ILE A 65 -14.25 20.06 -6.66
C ILE A 65 -13.43 21.10 -5.90
N SER A 66 -12.59 20.68 -4.95
CA SER A 66 -11.90 21.58 -4.03
C SER A 66 -10.59 22.18 -4.55
N SER A 67 -9.96 21.55 -5.53
CA SER A 67 -8.64 21.91 -6.06
C SER A 67 -8.46 21.47 -7.53
N PRO A 68 -9.27 21.99 -8.47
CA PRO A 68 -9.32 21.51 -9.85
C PRO A 68 -7.96 21.61 -10.58
N ASN A 69 -7.15 22.63 -10.27
CA ASN A 69 -5.84 22.83 -10.87
C ASN A 69 -4.81 21.76 -10.45
N SER A 70 -5.05 21.04 -9.35
CA SER A 70 -4.12 20.02 -8.82
C SER A 70 -4.39 18.61 -9.38
N THR A 71 -5.45 18.46 -10.20
CA THR A 71 -5.90 17.14 -10.70
C THR A 71 -4.85 16.42 -11.55
N HIS A 72 -4.00 17.16 -12.29
CA HIS A 72 -2.92 16.54 -13.09
C HIS A 72 -1.86 15.88 -12.21
N CYS A 73 -1.34 16.63 -11.22
CA CYS A 73 -0.36 16.11 -10.25
C CYS A 73 -0.94 14.94 -9.46
N TRP A 74 -2.19 15.05 -9.03
CA TRP A 74 -2.90 13.98 -8.34
C TRP A 74 -2.99 12.69 -9.18
N LYS A 75 -3.37 12.78 -10.46
CA LYS A 75 -3.44 11.62 -11.36
C LYS A 75 -2.08 10.93 -11.54
N ALA A 76 -0.98 11.67 -11.52
CA ALA A 76 0.36 11.10 -11.56
C ALA A 76 0.66 10.32 -10.26
N LEU A 77 0.32 10.88 -9.11
CA LEU A 77 0.48 10.23 -7.81
C LEU A 77 -0.40 8.98 -7.69
N CYS A 78 -1.68 9.03 -8.10
CA CYS A 78 -2.58 7.87 -8.14
C CYS A 78 -1.98 6.68 -8.90
N ARG A 79 -1.35 6.92 -10.05
CA ARG A 79 -0.69 5.86 -10.82
C ARG A 79 0.42 5.17 -10.04
N LYS A 80 1.21 5.92 -9.29
CA LYS A 80 2.27 5.37 -8.41
C LYS A 80 1.65 4.59 -7.25
N LEU A 81 0.65 5.16 -6.57
CA LEU A 81 -0.04 4.53 -5.44
C LEU A 81 -0.73 3.21 -5.84
N THR A 82 -1.39 3.17 -6.99
CA THR A 82 -2.02 1.95 -7.52
C THR A 82 -1.00 0.83 -7.73
N LYS A 83 0.18 1.14 -8.28
CA LYS A 83 1.26 0.14 -8.45
C LYS A 83 1.71 -0.40 -7.10
N ARG A 84 1.96 0.47 -6.11
CA ARG A 84 2.40 0.06 -4.77
C ARG A 84 1.31 -0.70 -4.00
N SER A 85 0.03 -0.38 -4.22
CA SER A 85 -1.08 -1.13 -3.63
C SER A 85 -1.12 -2.59 -4.11
N LYS A 86 -0.72 -2.88 -5.35
CA LYS A 86 -0.60 -4.27 -5.81
C LYS A 86 0.47 -5.02 -5.02
N LYS A 87 1.62 -4.38 -4.80
CA LYS A 87 2.70 -4.94 -3.97
C LYS A 87 2.23 -5.20 -2.54
N ARG A 88 1.50 -4.25 -1.92
CA ARG A 88 0.85 -4.49 -0.62
C ARG A 88 -0.09 -5.68 -0.65
N ASN A 89 -0.93 -5.78 -1.67
CA ASN A 89 -1.88 -6.90 -1.79
C ASN A 89 -1.14 -8.23 -1.88
N HIS A 90 -0.01 -8.30 -2.59
CA HIS A 90 0.82 -9.51 -2.60
C HIS A 90 1.31 -9.83 -1.18
N LEU A 91 1.93 -8.87 -0.49
CA LEU A 91 2.43 -9.08 0.87
C LEU A 91 1.34 -9.51 1.87
N ALA A 92 0.11 -8.99 1.72
CA ALA A 92 -1.00 -9.28 2.62
C ALA A 92 -1.73 -10.61 2.34
N HIS A 93 -1.66 -11.10 1.10
CA HIS A 93 -2.43 -12.27 0.67
C HIS A 93 -1.56 -13.47 0.28
N PHE A 94 -0.24 -13.31 0.21
CA PHE A 94 0.67 -14.42 -0.05
C PHE A 94 0.79 -15.33 1.16
N HIS A 95 1.14 -16.59 0.89
CA HIS A 95 1.32 -17.62 1.89
C HIS A 95 2.80 -17.84 2.16
N PHE A 96 3.12 -18.25 3.39
CA PHE A 96 4.46 -18.69 3.75
C PHE A 96 4.68 -20.10 3.21
N LEU A 97 5.66 -20.25 2.32
CA LEU A 97 6.15 -21.53 1.86
C LEU A 97 7.45 -21.85 2.58
N ILE A 98 7.49 -23.01 3.21
CA ILE A 98 8.67 -23.58 3.85
C ILE A 98 9.20 -24.64 2.90
N ARG A 99 10.39 -24.43 2.35
CA ARG A 99 11.08 -25.42 1.52
C ARG A 99 12.24 -26.00 2.32
N SER A 100 12.18 -27.29 2.57
CA SER A 100 13.27 -28.05 3.18
C SER A 100 13.95 -28.89 2.11
N ASP A 101 15.25 -28.68 1.91
CA ASP A 101 16.10 -29.45 1.02
C ASP A 101 17.36 -29.94 1.75
N ASP A 102 18.28 -30.57 1.01
CA ASP A 102 19.55 -31.08 1.51
C ASP A 102 20.50 -29.97 2.01
N LYS A 103 20.24 -28.71 1.65
CA LYS A 103 21.05 -27.54 2.02
C LYS A 103 20.47 -26.77 3.20
N GLY A 104 19.23 -27.06 3.60
CA GLY A 104 18.60 -26.48 4.78
C GLY A 104 17.11 -26.25 4.62
N CYS A 105 16.57 -25.41 5.50
CA CYS A 105 15.21 -24.94 5.45
C CYS A 105 15.23 -23.47 5.02
N SER A 106 14.44 -23.10 4.02
CA SER A 106 14.26 -21.72 3.57
C SER A 106 12.79 -21.34 3.61
N VAL A 107 12.49 -20.09 3.94
CA VAL A 107 11.10 -19.61 4.05
C VAL A 107 10.88 -18.42 3.13
N ARG A 108 9.80 -18.45 2.35
CA ARG A 108 9.46 -17.39 1.39
C ARG A 108 7.97 -17.10 1.37
N LEU A 109 7.61 -15.89 0.92
CA LEU A 109 6.22 -15.54 0.61
C LEU A 109 5.91 -15.83 -0.86
N ALA A 110 4.85 -16.59 -1.13
CA ALA A 110 4.44 -16.95 -2.49
C ALA A 110 2.92 -16.83 -2.68
N PRO A 111 2.42 -16.77 -3.94
CA PRO A 111 0.99 -16.69 -4.20
C PRO A 111 0.19 -17.86 -3.60
N PRO A 112 -1.12 -17.67 -3.32
CA PRO A 112 -1.97 -18.74 -2.82
C PRO A 112 -2.04 -19.93 -3.80
N MET A 113 -1.79 -21.14 -3.30
CA MET A 113 -1.76 -22.37 -4.13
C MET A 113 -3.11 -22.74 -4.76
N GLY A 114 -4.21 -22.15 -4.30
CA GLY A 114 -5.57 -22.43 -4.80
C GLY A 114 -6.04 -21.52 -5.94
N ASN A 115 -5.20 -20.63 -6.44
CA ASN A 115 -5.56 -19.79 -7.58
C ASN A 115 -5.04 -20.41 -8.89
N PRO A 116 -5.90 -20.98 -9.75
CA PRO A 116 -5.47 -21.62 -11.00
C PRO A 116 -4.79 -20.64 -11.97
N SER A 117 -4.98 -19.33 -11.82
CA SER A 117 -4.23 -18.33 -12.58
C SER A 117 -2.75 -18.24 -12.18
N ASN A 118 -2.34 -18.84 -11.05
CA ASN A 118 -1.01 -18.74 -10.46
C ASN A 118 -0.26 -20.08 -10.44
N GLU A 119 -0.78 -21.17 -11.05
CA GLU A 119 -0.16 -22.51 -10.99
C GLU A 119 1.30 -22.55 -11.49
N ILE A 120 1.67 -21.63 -12.38
CA ILE A 120 3.04 -21.52 -12.93
C ILE A 120 3.99 -20.78 -11.97
N GLU A 121 3.47 -19.95 -11.06
CA GLU A 121 4.25 -19.00 -10.26
C GLU A 121 4.72 -19.57 -8.90
N ILE A 122 4.13 -20.67 -8.41
CA ILE A 122 4.41 -21.20 -7.06
C ILE A 122 5.85 -21.74 -6.93
N PHE A 123 6.43 -22.20 -8.04
CA PHE A 123 7.81 -22.71 -8.09
C PHE A 123 8.76 -21.78 -8.84
N ASP A 124 8.29 -20.61 -9.27
CA ASP A 124 9.11 -19.61 -9.91
C ASP A 124 9.73 -18.71 -8.84
N ASP A 125 11.06 -18.74 -8.74
CA ASP A 125 11.82 -17.91 -7.81
C ASP A 125 11.53 -16.41 -8.03
N ASN A 126 11.08 -16.00 -9.23
CA ASN A 126 10.72 -14.61 -9.54
C ASN A 126 9.43 -14.12 -8.86
N HIS A 127 8.61 -15.04 -8.33
CA HIS A 127 7.32 -14.72 -7.70
C HIS A 127 7.34 -14.88 -6.18
N CYS A 128 8.51 -15.16 -5.61
CA CYS A 128 8.74 -15.22 -4.18
C CYS A 128 9.29 -13.89 -3.65
N TYR A 129 8.92 -13.51 -2.43
CA TYR A 129 9.53 -12.38 -1.73
C TYR A 129 10.50 -12.87 -0.64
N SER A 130 11.74 -12.39 -0.70
CA SER A 130 12.72 -12.46 0.38
C SER A 130 12.50 -11.34 1.40
N VAL A 131 13.20 -11.38 2.54
CA VAL A 131 13.23 -10.27 3.52
C VAL A 131 13.65 -8.96 2.85
N GLU A 132 14.66 -8.99 1.98
CA GLU A 132 15.16 -7.81 1.27
C GLU A 132 14.10 -7.20 0.34
N ASP A 133 13.34 -8.04 -0.38
CA ASP A 133 12.26 -7.56 -1.25
C ASP A 133 11.13 -6.88 -0.46
N ILE A 134 10.86 -7.40 0.75
CA ILE A 134 9.83 -6.87 1.65
C ILE A 134 10.29 -5.54 2.26
N GLU A 135 11.54 -5.43 2.69
CA GLU A 135 12.10 -4.17 3.20
C GLU A 135 12.21 -3.10 2.09
N THR A 136 12.45 -3.54 0.85
CA THR A 136 12.34 -2.66 -0.33
C THR A 136 10.90 -2.16 -0.49
N ALA A 137 9.90 -3.05 -0.41
CA ALA A 137 8.49 -2.67 -0.47
C ALA A 137 8.10 -1.67 0.64
N ARG A 138 8.55 -1.93 1.87
CA ARG A 138 8.37 -1.04 3.01
C ARG A 138 8.92 0.36 2.72
N SER A 139 10.14 0.46 2.20
CA SER A 139 10.76 1.74 1.83
C SER A 139 9.96 2.48 0.75
N GLU A 140 9.39 1.75 -0.21
CA GLU A 140 8.48 2.32 -1.21
C GLU A 140 7.18 2.85 -0.59
N PHE A 141 6.66 2.22 0.47
CA PHE A 141 5.47 2.69 1.20
C PHE A 141 5.76 3.94 2.01
N VAL A 142 6.90 4.02 2.70
CA VAL A 142 7.36 5.25 3.37
C VAL A 142 7.43 6.40 2.37
N ARG A 143 8.05 6.16 1.20
CA ARG A 143 8.10 7.15 0.12
C ARG A 143 6.71 7.54 -0.38
N ALA A 144 5.81 6.59 -0.52
CA ALA A 144 4.43 6.85 -0.95
C ALA A 144 3.68 7.76 0.05
N LYS A 145 3.83 7.51 1.35
CA LYS A 145 3.28 8.34 2.41
C LYS A 145 3.83 9.77 2.31
N ASN A 146 5.14 9.92 2.12
CA ASN A 146 5.76 11.24 1.98
C ASN A 146 5.28 11.98 0.73
N GLU A 147 5.17 11.30 -0.42
CA GLU A 147 4.61 11.89 -1.65
C GLU A 147 3.15 12.38 -1.44
N VAL A 148 2.35 11.68 -0.62
CA VAL A 148 0.98 12.11 -0.26
C VAL A 148 0.99 13.33 0.65
N ASP A 149 1.88 13.35 1.65
CA ASP A 149 2.03 14.49 2.56
C ASP A 149 2.52 15.75 1.83
N GLU A 150 3.49 15.62 0.93
CA GLU A 150 3.98 16.71 0.06
C GLU A 150 2.86 17.25 -0.82
N PHE A 151 2.08 16.36 -1.45
CA PHE A 151 0.92 16.77 -2.24
C PHE A 151 -0.08 17.54 -1.36
N ARG A 152 -0.40 17.04 -0.16
CA ARG A 152 -1.29 17.71 0.79
C ARG A 152 -0.77 19.10 1.19
N GLN A 153 0.52 19.25 1.45
CA GLN A 153 1.12 20.55 1.78
C GLN A 153 1.03 21.54 0.61
N SER A 154 1.24 21.08 -0.63
CA SER A 154 1.13 21.94 -1.81
C SER A 154 -0.26 22.56 -2.00
N LEU A 155 -1.33 21.85 -1.58
CA LEU A 155 -2.69 22.39 -1.59
C LEU A 155 -2.92 23.51 -0.55
N GLY A 156 -2.20 23.48 0.57
CA GLY A 156 -2.29 24.50 1.61
C GLY A 156 -1.67 25.83 1.19
N ASN A 157 -0.54 25.76 0.48
CA ASN A 157 0.19 26.94 0.03
C ASN A 157 -0.51 27.69 -1.12
N SER A 158 -1.40 27.03 -1.87
CA SER A 158 -2.14 27.68 -2.97
C SER A 158 -3.35 28.52 -2.53
N LYS A 159 -3.65 28.58 -1.23
CA LYS A 159 -4.79 29.35 -0.68
C LYS A 159 -4.39 30.72 -0.11
N GLN A 160 -3.10 31.08 -0.18
CA GLN A 160 -2.57 32.42 0.14
C GLN A 160 -2.37 33.22 -1.14
#